data_AF-A0A2E8GQW8-F1
#
_entry.id   AF-A0A2E8GQW8-F1
#
_cell.length_a   1.000
_cell.length_b   1.000
_cell.length_c   1.000
_cell.angle_alpha   90.00
_cell.angle_beta   90.00
_cell.angle_gamma   90.00
#
_symmetry.space_group_name_H-M   'P 1'
#
loop_
_entity.id
_entity.type
_entity.pdbx_description
1 polymer ?
#
loop_
_entity_poly.entity_id
_entity_poly.type
_entity_poly.pdbx_seq_one_letter_code
_entity_poly.pdbx_strand_id
1 'polypeptide(L)'
;MKTPSTQRTACRVLGFWCLAGFVVLSMAGCAPEQPGWLQHTAHGDCTSASGCTVTVRVKGTLFRFSASNAGSQLEESRNNGEQWSARTTIPGSRTYRPVQASALNQRILVQSCDANGHLKVQHFNPKTRRWKQIRYVTGGCSSRV
;
A
#
# COMPACT_ATOMS: atom_id res chain seq x y z
N MET A 1 30.12 -23.36 -5.12
CA MET A 1 28.76 -23.91 -5.18
C MET A 1 28.33 -24.33 -3.79
N LYS A 2 27.31 -23.70 -3.22
CA LYS A 2 26.69 -24.10 -1.96
C LYS A 2 25.17 -24.09 -2.14
N THR A 3 24.59 -25.26 -1.90
CA THR A 3 23.19 -25.66 -1.99
C THR A 3 22.29 -24.79 -1.11
N PRO A 4 21.05 -24.49 -1.53
CA PRO A 4 20.11 -23.75 -0.69
C PRO A 4 19.52 -24.67 0.40
N SER A 5 19.44 -24.16 1.63
CA SER A 5 18.88 -24.87 2.77
C SER A 5 17.36 -24.94 2.68
N THR A 6 16.85 -26.17 2.65
CA THR A 6 15.44 -26.49 2.82
C THR A 6 15.00 -26.10 4.25
N GLN A 7 14.29 -24.98 4.41
CA GLN A 7 13.58 -24.71 5.65
C GLN A 7 12.37 -25.63 5.75
N ARG A 8 12.43 -26.57 6.69
CA ARG A 8 11.36 -27.50 7.05
C ARG A 8 10.15 -26.73 7.56
N THR A 9 9.03 -26.89 6.87
CA THR A 9 7.70 -26.44 7.26
C THR A 9 7.28 -27.14 8.55
N ALA A 10 7.20 -26.41 9.66
CA ALA A 10 6.62 -26.92 10.90
C ALA A 10 5.09 -26.77 10.85
N CYS A 11 4.39 -27.75 10.27
CA CYS A 11 2.96 -27.92 10.51
C CYS A 11 2.78 -28.47 11.93
N ARG A 12 2.36 -27.63 12.88
CA ARG A 12 1.88 -28.10 14.19
C ARG A 12 0.52 -28.77 14.00
N VAL A 13 0.51 -30.10 14.02
CA VAL A 13 -0.72 -30.90 14.11
C VAL A 13 -1.13 -30.97 15.58
N LEU A 14 -2.14 -30.19 15.97
CA LEU A 14 -2.85 -30.41 17.23
C LEU A 14 -3.97 -31.42 16.95
N GLY A 15 -3.68 -32.69 17.19
CA GLY A 15 -4.68 -33.74 17.17
C GLY A 15 -5.46 -33.76 18.48
N PHE A 16 -6.76 -33.49 18.42
CA PHE A 16 -7.71 -33.80 19.50
C PHE A 16 -8.66 -34.89 18.98
N TRP A 17 -8.59 -36.06 19.62
CA TRP A 17 -9.56 -37.15 19.44
C TRP A 17 -10.73 -36.93 20.40
N CYS A 18 -11.95 -36.82 19.87
CA CYS A 18 -13.19 -37.20 20.57
C CYS A 18 -14.35 -37.38 19.57
N LEU A 19 -14.71 -38.65 19.38
CA LEU A 19 -16.02 -39.28 19.15
C LEU A 19 -17.20 -38.48 18.52
N ALA A 20 -17.71 -39.06 17.43
CA ALA A 20 -19.07 -39.00 16.87
C ALA A 20 -19.57 -37.65 16.29
N GLY A 21 -19.73 -37.64 14.95
CA GLY A 21 -20.67 -36.75 14.25
C GLY A 21 -20.01 -35.71 13.34
N PHE A 22 -20.16 -35.89 12.03
CA PHE A 22 -19.94 -34.89 10.97
C PHE A 22 -18.60 -34.14 10.98
N VAL A 23 -17.59 -34.71 10.32
CA VAL A 23 -16.44 -33.92 9.86
C VAL A 23 -16.89 -33.10 8.64
N VAL A 24 -17.32 -31.87 8.87
CA VAL A 24 -17.27 -30.84 7.83
C VAL A 24 -15.79 -30.58 7.57
N LEU A 25 -15.27 -31.08 6.44
CA LEU A 25 -13.98 -30.62 5.93
C LEU A 25 -14.12 -29.14 5.59
N SER A 26 -13.86 -28.28 6.57
CA SER A 26 -13.47 -26.90 6.30
C SER A 26 -12.14 -26.97 5.59
N MET A 27 -12.18 -26.96 4.26
CA MET A 27 -11.02 -26.61 3.47
C MET A 27 -10.71 -25.17 3.85
N ALA A 28 -9.78 -24.99 4.79
CA ALA A 28 -9.08 -23.73 4.93
C ALA A 28 -8.41 -23.52 3.57
N GLY A 29 -9.10 -22.81 2.68
CA GLY A 29 -8.58 -22.45 1.39
C GLY A 29 -7.31 -21.67 1.65
N CYS A 30 -6.16 -22.30 1.44
CA CYS A 30 -4.91 -21.60 1.31
C CYS A 30 -5.12 -20.66 0.13
N ALA A 31 -5.37 -19.38 0.42
CA ALA A 31 -5.31 -18.35 -0.58
C ALA A 31 -3.94 -18.49 -1.27
N PRO A 32 -3.86 -18.54 -2.60
CA PRO A 32 -2.59 -18.71 -3.28
C PRO A 32 -1.64 -17.61 -2.82
N GLU A 33 -0.46 -18.01 -2.33
CA GLU A 33 0.62 -17.08 -2.01
C GLU A 33 0.86 -16.21 -3.24
N GLN A 34 0.63 -14.90 -3.10
CA GLN A 34 0.80 -13.97 -4.21
C GLN A 34 2.29 -13.99 -4.65
N PRO A 35 2.57 -13.92 -5.97
CA PRO A 35 3.93 -13.94 -6.49
C PRO A 35 4.82 -12.89 -5.80
N GLY A 36 6.12 -13.18 -5.60
CA GLY A 36 7.04 -12.29 -4.85
C GLY A 36 7.17 -10.83 -5.34
N TRP A 37 6.65 -10.48 -6.52
CA TRP A 37 6.53 -9.08 -6.98
C TRP A 37 5.32 -8.33 -6.40
N LEU A 38 4.40 -9.03 -5.74
CA LEU A 38 3.25 -8.55 -4.97
C LEU A 38 3.52 -8.54 -3.46
N GLN A 39 4.79 -8.59 -3.00
CA GLN A 39 5.12 -8.40 -1.59
C GLN A 39 4.63 -7.01 -1.13
N HIS A 40 3.49 -7.02 -0.44
CA HIS A 40 2.79 -5.88 0.13
C HIS A 40 3.75 -5.04 0.95
N THR A 41 4.03 -3.82 0.49
CA THR A 41 4.79 -2.84 1.26
C THR A 41 3.84 -1.69 1.58
N ALA A 42 3.11 -1.82 2.70
CA ALA A 42 2.16 -0.86 3.28
C ALA A 42 1.16 -0.25 2.28
N HIS A 43 -0.08 -0.75 2.32
CA HIS A 43 -1.23 -0.11 1.67
C HIS A 43 -1.99 0.70 2.72
N GLY A 44 -2.22 1.99 2.45
CA GLY A 44 -3.18 2.78 3.20
C GLY A 44 -4.35 3.17 2.31
N ASP A 45 -5.57 2.86 2.78
CA ASP A 45 -6.81 3.34 2.17
C ASP A 45 -7.08 4.77 2.69
N CYS A 46 -7.40 5.68 1.77
CA CYS A 46 -7.63 7.09 2.03
C CYS A 46 -9.06 7.55 1.73
N THR A 47 -10.01 6.62 1.73
CA THR A 47 -11.42 6.87 1.45
C THR A 47 -12.15 7.72 2.50
N SER A 48 -11.54 8.00 3.65
CA SER A 48 -12.14 8.87 4.68
C SER A 48 -12.15 10.35 4.27
N ALA A 49 -13.33 10.98 4.33
CA ALA A 49 -13.52 12.40 4.01
C ALA A 49 -12.77 13.37 4.94
N SER A 50 -12.39 12.93 6.14
CA SER A 50 -11.64 13.71 7.13
C SER A 50 -10.13 13.80 6.85
N GLY A 51 -9.65 13.12 5.82
CA GLY A 51 -8.23 12.99 5.50
C GLY A 51 -7.68 11.62 5.88
N CYS A 52 -6.44 11.35 5.45
CA CYS A 52 -5.76 10.11 5.72
C CYS A 52 -4.27 10.34 5.94
N THR A 53 -3.63 9.44 6.67
CA THR A 53 -2.17 9.39 6.80
C THR A 53 -1.70 7.98 6.55
N VAL A 54 -0.73 7.82 5.66
CA VAL A 54 -0.18 6.52 5.26
C VAL A 54 1.32 6.58 5.38
N THR A 55 1.91 5.65 6.14
CA THR A 55 3.36 5.53 6.26
C THR A 55 3.82 4.36 5.41
N VAL A 56 4.73 4.62 4.47
CA VAL A 56 5.34 3.61 3.60
C VAL A 56 6.84 3.57 3.78
N ARG A 57 7.45 2.40 3.60
CA ARG A 57 8.91 2.24 3.67
C ARG A 57 9.47 2.00 2.28
N VAL A 58 10.47 2.79 1.89
CA VAL A 58 11.19 2.66 0.62
C VAL A 58 12.68 2.63 0.90
N LYS A 59 13.34 1.49 0.60
CA LYS A 59 14.79 1.29 0.85
C LYS A 59 15.25 1.62 2.27
N GLY A 60 14.46 1.24 3.27
CA GLY A 60 14.77 1.53 4.68
C GLY A 60 14.35 2.92 5.14
N THR A 61 14.13 3.87 4.23
CA THR A 61 13.59 5.20 4.57
C THR A 61 12.07 5.15 4.71
N LEU A 62 11.55 5.75 5.78
CA LEU A 62 10.11 5.94 5.97
C LEU A 62 9.64 7.23 5.28
N PHE A 63 8.49 7.14 4.64
CA PHE A 63 7.78 8.27 4.07
C PHE A 63 6.37 8.29 4.62
N ARG A 64 5.90 9.48 4.98
CA ARG A 64 4.54 9.69 5.44
C ARG A 64 3.81 10.53 4.43
N PHE A 65 2.82 9.90 3.84
CA PHE A 65 1.83 10.54 3.02
C PHE A 65 0.71 11.07 3.92
N SER A 66 0.27 12.30 3.69
CA SER A 66 -0.90 12.87 4.35
C SER A 66 -1.81 13.54 3.34
N ALA A 67 -3.12 13.32 3.48
CA ALA A 67 -4.15 14.03 2.72
C ALA A 67 -5.13 14.70 3.67
N SER A 68 -5.52 15.91 3.30
CA SER A 68 -6.60 16.66 3.92
C SER A 68 -7.38 17.44 2.87
N ASN A 69 -8.41 18.15 3.30
CA ASN A 69 -9.18 19.03 2.43
C ASN A 69 -8.31 20.14 1.77
N ALA A 70 -7.24 20.56 2.43
CA ALA A 70 -6.32 21.58 1.91
C ALA A 70 -5.37 21.07 0.80
N GLY A 71 -5.24 19.75 0.67
CA GLY A 71 -4.34 19.11 -0.29
C GLY A 71 -3.61 17.91 0.31
N SER A 72 -2.61 17.42 -0.41
CA SER A 72 -1.90 16.21 -0.03
C SER A 72 -0.40 16.40 -0.16
N GLN A 73 0.33 15.79 0.76
CA GLN A 73 1.74 16.05 0.98
C GLN A 73 2.46 14.74 1.26
N LEU A 74 3.76 14.77 0.99
CA LEU A 74 4.69 13.70 1.31
C LEU A 74 5.81 14.25 2.17
N GLU A 75 6.02 13.62 3.31
CA GLU A 75 7.09 13.89 4.25
C GLU A 75 8.04 12.70 4.26
N GLU A 76 9.34 12.95 4.38
CA GLU A 76 10.33 11.91 4.59
C GLU A 76 10.74 11.90 6.05
N SER A 77 10.92 10.72 6.61
CA SER A 77 11.37 10.56 7.97
C SER A 77 12.84 10.96 8.14
N ARG A 78 13.12 11.60 9.26
CA ARG A 78 14.44 11.73 9.87
C ARG A 78 14.43 10.95 11.18
N ASN A 79 15.60 10.42 11.58
CA ASN A 79 15.77 9.66 12.82
C ASN A 79 14.71 8.54 12.97
N ASN A 80 14.51 7.72 11.93
CA ASN A 80 13.61 6.55 11.95
C ASN A 80 12.14 6.80 12.34
N GLY A 81 11.65 8.04 12.27
CA GLY A 81 10.23 8.37 12.43
C GLY A 81 9.98 9.41 13.51
N GLU A 82 11.01 9.73 14.30
CA GLU A 82 10.95 10.76 15.35
C GLU A 82 10.76 12.15 14.76
N GLN A 83 11.35 12.40 13.59
CA GLN A 83 11.29 13.68 12.91
C GLN A 83 10.86 13.49 11.45
N TRP A 84 10.32 14.55 10.87
CA TRP A 84 9.79 14.54 9.50
C TRP A 84 10.25 15.79 8.77
N SER A 85 10.72 15.60 7.54
CA SER A 85 11.27 16.67 6.71
C SER A 85 10.18 17.59 6.16
N ALA A 86 10.61 18.72 5.58
CA ALA A 86 9.73 19.62 4.83
C ALA A 86 8.86 18.88 3.81
N ARG A 87 7.61 19.32 3.71
CA ARG A 87 6.54 18.71 2.91
C ARG A 87 6.77 18.93 1.43
N THR A 88 6.78 17.84 0.66
CA THR A 88 6.63 17.93 -0.81
C THR A 88 5.15 17.85 -1.16
N THR A 89 4.61 18.91 -1.76
CA THR A 89 3.21 18.91 -2.25
C THR A 89 3.05 17.97 -3.43
N ILE A 90 1.99 17.16 -3.41
CA ILE A 90 1.67 16.29 -4.55
C ILE A 90 1.02 17.13 -5.66
N PRO A 91 1.48 17.04 -6.92
CA PRO A 91 0.93 17.84 -8.01
C PRO A 91 -0.58 17.59 -8.23
N GLY A 92 -1.36 18.67 -8.18
CA GLY A 92 -2.81 18.64 -8.40
C GLY A 92 -3.61 18.04 -7.22
N SER A 93 -3.05 18.02 -6.00
CA SER A 93 -3.70 17.44 -4.82
C SER A 93 -4.94 18.17 -4.31
N ARG A 94 -5.23 19.37 -4.83
CA ARG A 94 -6.47 20.11 -4.51
C ARG A 94 -7.66 19.63 -5.35
N THR A 95 -7.39 19.18 -6.58
CA THR A 95 -8.40 18.71 -7.53
C THR A 95 -8.59 17.20 -7.44
N TYR A 96 -7.50 16.47 -7.16
CA TYR A 96 -7.51 15.02 -7.02
C TYR A 96 -7.25 14.63 -5.57
N ARG A 97 -8.21 13.94 -4.97
CA ARG A 97 -8.13 13.37 -3.62
C ARG A 97 -7.48 11.99 -3.67
N PRO A 98 -6.36 11.79 -2.97
CA PRO A 98 -5.76 10.47 -2.88
C PRO A 98 -6.70 9.46 -2.23
N VAL A 99 -6.82 8.30 -2.85
CA VAL A 99 -7.63 7.17 -2.37
C VAL A 99 -6.74 6.01 -1.92
N GLN A 100 -5.50 5.96 -2.40
CA GLN A 100 -4.53 4.95 -2.01
C GLN A 100 -3.10 5.47 -2.13
N ALA A 101 -2.24 5.07 -1.19
CA ALA A 101 -0.79 5.21 -1.29
C ALA A 101 -0.10 3.87 -1.00
N SER A 102 1.00 3.59 -1.72
CA SER A 102 1.77 2.35 -1.57
C SER A 102 3.23 2.53 -1.99
N ALA A 103 4.12 1.65 -1.53
CA ALA A 103 5.47 1.54 -2.06
C ALA A 103 5.57 0.41 -3.09
N LEU A 104 6.13 0.70 -4.26
CA LEU A 104 6.36 -0.27 -5.33
C LEU A 104 7.64 0.07 -6.09
N ASN A 105 8.49 -0.93 -6.37
CA ASN A 105 9.70 -0.76 -7.18
C ASN A 105 10.55 0.43 -6.73
N GLN A 106 10.73 0.56 -5.41
CA GLN A 106 11.50 1.61 -4.76
C GLN A 106 10.99 3.04 -5.05
N ARG A 107 9.71 3.15 -5.37
CA ARG A 107 8.97 4.39 -5.59
C ARG A 107 7.72 4.37 -4.73
N ILE A 108 7.09 5.53 -4.59
CA ILE A 108 5.82 5.66 -3.90
C ILE A 108 4.76 5.90 -4.96
N LEU A 109 3.74 5.05 -5.05
CA LEU A 109 2.58 5.29 -5.90
C LEU A 109 1.47 5.92 -5.07
N VAL A 110 0.80 6.88 -5.69
CA VAL A 110 -0.41 7.51 -5.18
C VAL A 110 -1.48 7.42 -6.26
N GLN A 111 -2.61 6.84 -5.89
CA GLN A 111 -3.82 6.83 -6.69
C GLN A 111 -4.76 7.90 -6.13
N SER A 112 -5.33 8.72 -7.00
CA SER A 112 -6.21 9.82 -6.61
C SER A 112 -7.39 9.95 -7.56
N CYS A 113 -8.53 10.36 -7.03
CA CYS A 113 -9.77 10.58 -7.75
C CYS A 113 -10.16 12.05 -7.70
N ASP A 114 -10.69 12.59 -8.80
CA ASP A 114 -11.36 13.90 -8.78
C ASP A 114 -12.88 13.76 -8.56
N ALA A 115 -13.56 14.89 -8.47
CA ALA A 115 -15.01 14.94 -8.23
C ALA A 115 -15.84 14.29 -9.36
N ASN A 116 -15.27 14.13 -10.56
CA ASN A 116 -15.92 13.49 -11.69
C ASN A 116 -15.59 11.98 -11.77
N GLY A 117 -14.95 11.44 -10.73
CA GLY A 117 -14.53 10.03 -10.68
C GLY A 117 -13.39 9.68 -11.62
N HIS A 118 -12.62 10.66 -12.11
CA HIS A 118 -11.44 10.37 -12.93
C HIS A 118 -10.28 9.95 -12.05
N LEU A 119 -9.64 8.83 -12.41
CA LEU A 119 -8.47 8.30 -11.71
C LEU A 119 -7.20 8.90 -12.29
N LYS A 120 -6.33 9.36 -11.39
CA LYS A 120 -4.96 9.74 -11.68
C LYS A 120 -4.01 8.91 -10.84
N VAL A 121 -2.99 8.33 -11.47
CA VAL A 121 -1.93 7.60 -10.78
C VAL A 121 -0.61 8.31 -10.99
N GLN A 122 0.04 8.65 -9.88
CA GLN A 122 1.34 9.30 -9.86
C GLN A 122 2.32 8.43 -9.09
N HIS A 123 3.59 8.49 -9.47
CA HIS A 123 4.65 8.01 -8.60
C HIS A 123 5.60 9.13 -8.19
N PHE A 124 6.18 8.98 -7.01
CA PHE A 124 7.31 9.74 -6.53
C PHE A 124 8.56 8.88 -6.60
N ASN A 125 9.64 9.43 -7.15
CA ASN A 125 10.95 8.83 -7.12
C ASN A 125 11.80 9.48 -6.01
N PRO A 126 12.07 8.77 -4.90
CA PRO A 126 12.86 9.32 -3.80
C PRO A 126 14.28 9.75 -4.19
N LYS A 127 14.89 9.08 -5.18
CA LYS A 127 16.25 9.42 -5.64
C LYS A 127 16.29 10.78 -6.34
N THR A 128 15.32 11.06 -7.21
CA THR A 128 15.29 12.29 -8.01
C THR A 128 14.42 13.38 -7.41
N ARG A 129 13.69 13.08 -6.33
CA ARG A 129 12.70 13.97 -5.68
C ARG A 129 11.61 14.47 -6.64
N ARG A 130 11.30 13.72 -7.69
CA ARG A 130 10.32 14.11 -8.72
C ARG A 130 9.08 13.25 -8.69
N TRP A 131 7.95 13.92 -8.88
CA TRP A 131 6.67 13.30 -9.20
C TRP A 131 6.55 13.07 -10.70
N LYS A 132 5.91 11.98 -11.09
CA LYS A 132 5.53 11.72 -12.48
C LYS A 132 4.14 11.11 -12.51
N GLN A 133 3.26 11.64 -13.35
CA GLN A 133 2.00 10.97 -13.69
C GLN A 133 2.31 9.79 -14.60
N ILE A 134 1.79 8.62 -14.25
CA ILE A 134 2.00 7.38 -15.00
C ILE A 134 0.72 6.84 -15.60
N ARG A 135 -0.44 7.26 -15.09
CA ARG A 135 -1.74 6.86 -15.64
C ARG A 135 -2.80 7.91 -15.38
N TYR A 136 -3.73 8.01 -16.31
CA TYR A 136 -4.98 8.74 -16.19
C TYR A 136 -6.10 7.88 -16.79
N VAL A 137 -7.25 7.81 -16.12
CA VAL A 137 -8.41 7.02 -16.56
C VAL A 137 -9.69 7.80 -16.26
N THR A 138 -10.43 8.17 -17.30
CA THR A 138 -11.78 8.76 -17.17
C THR A 138 -12.73 7.71 -16.58
N GLY A 139 -13.46 8.08 -15.51
CA GLY A 139 -14.35 7.16 -14.79
C GLY A 139 -13.62 6.02 -14.06
N GLY A 140 -12.29 6.10 -13.89
CA GLY A 140 -11.50 5.05 -13.25
C GLY A 140 -11.77 4.87 -11.75
N CYS A 141 -12.52 5.79 -11.12
CA CYS A 141 -12.94 5.70 -9.73
C CYS A 141 -14.43 5.37 -9.57
N SER A 142 -15.16 5.14 -10.67
CA SER A 142 -16.62 4.98 -10.70
C SER A 142 -17.14 3.62 -10.21
N SER A 143 -16.36 2.84 -9.46
CA SER A 143 -16.71 1.46 -9.09
C SER A 143 -16.78 1.20 -7.57
N ARG A 144 -17.10 2.22 -6.78
CA ARG A 144 -17.54 2.03 -5.39
C ARG A 144 -18.81 2.85 -5.14
N VAL A 145 -19.91 2.38 -5.71
CA VAL A 145 -21.27 2.66 -5.22
C VAL A 145 -21.75 1.38 -4.55
#